data_AF-A0A368EZE6-F1
#
_entry.id   AF-A0A368EZE6-F1
#
_cell.length_a   1.000
_cell.length_b   1.000
_cell.length_c   1.000
_cell.angle_alpha   90.00
_cell.angle_beta   90.00
_cell.angle_gamma   90.00
#
_symmetry.space_group_name_H-M   'P 1'
#
loop_
_entity.id
_entity.type
_entity.pdbx_description
1 polymer ?
#
loop_
_entity_poly.entity_id
_entity_poly.type
_entity_poly.pdbx_seq_one_letter_code
_entity_poly.pdbx_strand_id
1 'polypeptide(L)'
;MQKKGARFGTNVPMITELVNDSNVQFLDQDDDDDPDTELYLTQPFACGTAFAISVLDSLMSTTYFNDSALTLIRTLVTGGATPELELILAEGAGLRGGYSTPETLANRDRCRIAQIALHDNPYEGIGRYA
;
A
#
# COMPACT_ATOMS: atom_id res chain seq x y z
N MET A 1 2.43 8.59 22.12
CA MET A 1 1.09 8.22 21.60
C MET A 1 0.83 6.75 21.92
N GLN A 2 0.02 6.45 22.94
CA GLN A 2 -0.43 5.08 23.20
C GLN A 2 -1.49 4.73 22.16
N LYS A 3 -1.20 3.77 21.27
CA LYS A 3 -2.23 3.17 20.42
C LYS A 3 -3.24 2.49 21.35
N LYS A 4 -4.37 3.14 21.63
CA LYS A 4 -5.51 2.48 22.28
C LYS A 4 -5.90 1.33 21.35
N GLY A 5 -5.72 0.09 21.80
CA GLY A 5 -6.12 -1.09 21.04
C GLY A 5 -7.60 -1.01 20.66
N ALA A 6 -7.98 -1.71 19.59
CA ALA A 6 -9.36 -1.82 19.17
C ALA A 6 -10.22 -2.36 20.33
N ARG A 7 -11.27 -1.62 20.70
CA ARG A 7 -12.20 -2.03 21.77
C ARG A 7 -13.19 -3.10 21.33
N PHE A 8 -13.46 -3.16 20.02
CA PHE A 8 -14.35 -4.11 19.37
C PHE A 8 -13.59 -4.80 18.23
N GLY A 9 -13.90 -6.07 17.96
CA GLY A 9 -13.24 -6.84 16.90
C GLY A 9 -13.42 -6.20 15.51
N THR A 10 -14.56 -5.54 15.27
CA THR A 10 -14.85 -4.81 14.03
C THR A 10 -13.96 -3.59 13.79
N ASN A 11 -13.30 -3.06 14.83
CA ASN A 11 -12.38 -1.92 14.71
C ASN A 11 -10.93 -2.36 14.47
N VAL A 12 -10.67 -3.65 14.32
CA VAL A 12 -9.35 -4.17 13.97
C VAL A 12 -9.15 -3.96 12.47
N PRO A 13 -8.16 -3.16 12.04
CA PRO A 13 -7.90 -2.97 10.61
C PRO A 13 -7.37 -4.28 10.02
N MET A 14 -8.04 -4.76 8.97
CA MET A 14 -7.65 -5.97 8.24
C MET A 14 -7.61 -5.63 6.75
N ILE A 15 -6.70 -6.30 6.03
CA ILE A 15 -6.66 -6.31 4.57
C ILE A 15 -6.71 -7.77 4.12
N THR A 16 -7.57 -8.06 3.16
CA THR A 16 -7.78 -9.41 2.64
C THR A 16 -7.40 -9.47 1.17
N GLU A 17 -6.48 -10.37 0.85
CA GLU A 17 -6.17 -10.72 -0.53
C GLU A 17 -7.29 -11.58 -1.11
N LEU A 18 -7.78 -11.20 -2.29
CA LEU A 18 -8.83 -11.91 -3.01
C LEU A 18 -8.30 -12.48 -4.33
N VAL A 19 -8.59 -13.76 -4.56
CA VAL A 19 -8.33 -14.43 -5.85
C VAL A 19 -9.48 -14.22 -6.82
N ASN A 20 -10.72 -14.17 -6.32
CA ASN A 20 -11.91 -13.94 -7.12
C ASN A 20 -12.59 -12.66 -6.67
N ASP A 21 -12.74 -11.70 -7.58
CA ASP A 21 -13.26 -10.36 -7.32
C ASP A 21 -14.69 -10.42 -6.76
N SER A 22 -15.51 -11.36 -7.23
CA SER A 22 -16.90 -11.51 -6.76
C SER A 22 -17.03 -11.93 -5.29
N ASN A 23 -15.95 -12.37 -4.64
CA ASN A 23 -15.97 -12.70 -3.22
C ASN A 23 -15.89 -11.45 -2.32
N VAL A 24 -15.65 -10.26 -2.89
CA VAL A 24 -15.52 -9.01 -2.13
C VAL A 24 -16.78 -8.67 -1.33
N GLN A 25 -17.97 -9.01 -1.86
CA GLN A 25 -19.28 -8.83 -1.22
C GLN A 25 -19.40 -9.53 0.15
N PHE A 26 -18.56 -10.55 0.42
CA PHE A 26 -18.62 -11.26 1.71
C PHE A 26 -17.83 -10.59 2.83
N LEU A 27 -17.11 -9.50 2.55
CA LEU A 27 -16.24 -8.83 3.51
C LEU A 27 -16.96 -7.79 4.36
N ASP A 28 -18.04 -7.20 3.85
CA ASP A 28 -18.85 -6.22 4.57
C ASP A 28 -20.31 -6.65 4.52
N GLN A 29 -20.94 -6.78 5.69
CA GLN A 29 -22.32 -7.26 5.79
C GLN A 29 -23.35 -6.12 5.67
N ASP A 30 -22.87 -4.87 5.73
CA ASP A 30 -23.68 -3.66 5.69
C ASP A 30 -23.71 -3.03 4.28
N ASP A 31 -23.06 -3.62 3.28
CA ASP A 31 -23.04 -3.15 1.89
C ASP A 31 -24.29 -3.62 1.11
N ASP A 32 -24.78 -2.79 0.19
CA ASP A 32 -25.92 -3.12 -0.68
C ASP A 32 -25.38 -3.95 -1.87
N ASP A 33 -25.13 -5.24 -1.61
CA ASP A 33 -24.46 -6.16 -2.55
C ASP A 33 -25.24 -6.36 -3.87
N ASP A 34 -24.88 -5.62 -4.91
CA ASP A 34 -25.24 -5.94 -6.31
C ASP A 34 -24.09 -6.75 -6.95
N PRO A 35 -24.33 -8.03 -7.34
CA PRO A 35 -23.31 -8.91 -7.91
C PRO A 35 -22.73 -8.41 -9.24
N ASP A 36 -23.38 -7.45 -9.89
CA ASP A 36 -22.91 -6.83 -11.15
C ASP A 36 -22.02 -5.59 -10.91
N THR A 37 -21.73 -5.23 -9.65
CA THR A 37 -20.87 -4.09 -9.31
C THR A 37 -19.39 -4.41 -9.59
N GLU A 38 -18.72 -3.53 -10.32
CA GLU A 38 -17.27 -3.65 -10.57
C GLU A 38 -16.47 -3.48 -9.26
N LEU A 39 -15.40 -4.26 -9.10
CA LEU A 39 -14.61 -4.33 -7.85
C LEU A 39 -14.24 -2.96 -7.28
N TYR A 40 -13.81 -2.01 -8.13
CA TYR A 40 -13.33 -0.70 -7.69
C TYR A 40 -14.44 0.23 -7.17
N LEU A 41 -15.71 -0.15 -7.36
CA LEU A 41 -16.89 0.55 -6.84
C LEU A 41 -17.41 -0.06 -5.52
N THR A 42 -16.86 -1.20 -5.08
CA THR A 42 -17.31 -1.88 -3.86
C THR A 42 -16.73 -1.22 -2.60
N GLN A 43 -17.50 -1.22 -1.50
CA GLN A 43 -17.09 -0.61 -0.24
C GLN A 43 -15.79 -1.22 0.33
N PRO A 44 -15.60 -2.55 0.36
CA PRO A 44 -14.37 -3.14 0.91
C PRO A 44 -13.12 -2.74 0.14
N PHE A 45 -13.22 -2.58 -1.19
CA PHE A 45 -12.10 -2.11 -2.00
C PHE A 45 -11.82 -0.62 -1.75
N ALA A 46 -12.85 0.23 -1.77
CA ALA A 46 -12.72 1.67 -1.56
C ALA A 46 -12.19 2.03 -0.16
N CYS A 47 -12.56 1.26 0.86
CA CYS A 47 -12.08 1.40 2.23
C CYS A 47 -10.67 0.82 2.45
N GLY A 48 -10.10 0.12 1.45
CA GLY A 48 -8.78 -0.49 1.54
C GLY A 48 -8.71 -1.73 2.44
N THR A 49 -9.83 -2.43 2.63
CA THR A 49 -9.91 -3.69 3.38
C THR A 49 -9.84 -4.92 2.47
N ALA A 50 -9.99 -4.75 1.15
CA ALA A 50 -9.83 -5.78 0.13
C ALA A 50 -8.75 -5.40 -0.88
N PHE A 51 -7.98 -6.40 -1.35
CA PHE A 51 -7.04 -6.26 -2.45
C PHE A 51 -7.14 -7.48 -3.36
N ALA A 52 -7.55 -7.29 -4.62
CA ALA A 52 -7.61 -8.38 -5.60
C ALA A 52 -6.43 -8.31 -6.57
N ILE A 53 -5.97 -9.47 -7.03
CA ILE A 53 -4.84 -9.56 -7.97
C ILE A 53 -5.20 -8.97 -9.34
N SER A 54 -6.47 -9.06 -9.75
CA SER A 54 -6.98 -8.59 -11.04
C SER A 54 -6.64 -7.13 -11.35
N VAL A 55 -6.54 -6.27 -10.33
CA VAL A 55 -6.23 -4.85 -10.51
C VAL A 55 -4.83 -4.61 -11.09
N LEU A 56 -3.92 -5.58 -10.91
CA LEU A 56 -2.55 -5.51 -11.42
C LEU A 56 -2.48 -5.70 -12.95
N ASP A 57 -3.52 -6.21 -13.60
CA ASP A 57 -3.56 -6.36 -15.06
C ASP A 57 -3.48 -5.00 -15.77
N SER A 58 -4.04 -3.95 -15.15
CA SER A 58 -3.94 -2.58 -15.65
C SER A 58 -2.49 -2.06 -15.71
N LEU A 59 -1.58 -2.61 -14.88
CA LEU A 59 -0.17 -2.23 -14.91
C LEU A 59 0.50 -2.60 -16.22
N MET A 60 0.12 -3.72 -16.86
CA MET A 60 0.68 -4.13 -18.15
C MET A 60 0.45 -3.07 -19.23
N SER A 61 -0.73 -2.44 -19.24
CA SER A 61 -1.02 -1.34 -20.16
C SER A 61 -0.22 -0.08 -19.80
N THR A 62 -0.09 0.20 -18.50
CA THR A 62 0.63 1.38 -17.99
C THR A 62 2.12 1.31 -18.34
N THR A 63 2.75 0.14 -18.18
CA THR A 63 4.16 -0.08 -18.50
C THR A 63 4.45 -0.02 -19.99
N TYR A 64 3.51 -0.48 -20.82
CA TYR A 64 3.62 -0.37 -22.27
C TYR A 64 3.69 1.10 -22.73
N PHE A 65 2.83 1.97 -22.18
CA PHE A 65 2.81 3.38 -22.54
C PHE A 65 3.88 4.21 -21.83
N ASN A 66 4.28 3.82 -20.63
CA ASN A 66 5.26 4.53 -19.82
C ASN A 66 6.12 3.54 -19.01
N ASP A 67 7.28 3.19 -19.55
CA ASP A 67 8.23 2.29 -18.92
C ASP A 67 8.71 2.81 -17.54
N SER A 68 8.84 4.13 -17.38
CA SER A 68 9.25 4.74 -16.11
C SER A 68 8.21 4.63 -15.00
N ALA A 69 6.94 4.40 -15.33
CA ALA A 69 5.86 4.26 -14.34
C ALA A 69 6.08 3.03 -13.45
N LEU A 70 6.52 1.90 -14.02
CA LEU A 70 6.77 0.70 -13.23
C LEU A 70 7.95 0.89 -12.28
N THR A 71 9.02 1.54 -12.74
CA THR A 71 10.19 1.86 -11.92
C THR A 71 9.79 2.74 -10.72
N LEU A 72 8.92 3.73 -10.95
CA LEU A 72 8.40 4.60 -9.91
C LEU A 72 7.56 3.81 -8.88
N ILE A 73 6.58 3.03 -9.36
CA ILE A 73 5.71 2.21 -8.49
C ILE A 73 6.56 1.24 -7.68
N ARG A 74 7.51 0.55 -8.30
CA ARG A 74 8.43 -0.37 -7.62
C ARG A 74 9.23 0.33 -6.55
N THR A 75 9.82 1.49 -6.86
CA THR A 75 10.61 2.26 -5.90
C THR A 75 9.76 2.70 -4.70
N LEU A 76 8.53 3.13 -4.96
CA LEU A 76 7.60 3.60 -3.92
C LEU A 76 7.12 2.45 -3.02
N VAL A 77 6.68 1.34 -3.60
CA VAL A 77 6.06 0.22 -2.89
C VAL A 77 7.08 -0.67 -2.19
N THR A 78 8.20 -1.01 -2.85
CA THR A 78 9.23 -1.90 -2.27
C THR A 78 10.19 -1.18 -1.35
N GLY A 79 10.05 0.15 -1.19
CA GLY A 79 11.01 0.95 -0.44
C GLY A 79 12.38 0.99 -1.13
N GLY A 80 12.41 1.15 -2.46
CA GLY A 80 13.61 1.36 -3.28
C GLY A 80 14.46 0.11 -3.49
N ALA A 81 13.85 -0.99 -3.93
CA ALA A 81 14.59 -2.12 -4.48
C ALA A 81 15.35 -1.68 -5.74
N THR A 82 16.66 -1.44 -5.60
CA THR A 82 17.52 -1.00 -6.70
C THR A 82 18.01 -2.20 -7.53
N PRO A 83 18.43 -1.99 -8.79
CA PRO A 83 19.00 -3.06 -9.60
C PRO A 83 20.23 -3.72 -8.95
N GLU A 84 21.03 -2.98 -8.18
CA GLU A 84 22.16 -3.53 -7.44
C GLU A 84 21.70 -4.52 -6.37
N LEU A 85 20.58 -4.24 -5.70
CA LEU A 85 19.99 -5.17 -4.74
C LEU A 85 19.48 -6.44 -5.42
N GLU A 86 18.88 -6.31 -6.61
CA GLU A 86 18.42 -7.46 -7.39
C GLU A 86 19.60 -8.35 -7.81
N LEU A 87 20.73 -7.75 -8.21
CA LEU A 87 21.94 -8.49 -8.55
C LEU A 87 22.49 -9.26 -7.33
N ILE A 88 22.54 -8.63 -6.16
CA ILE A 88 22.96 -9.28 -4.91
C ILE A 88 22.04 -10.45 -4.57
N LEU A 89 20.72 -10.29 -4.75
CA LEU A 89 19.74 -11.36 -4.52
C LEU A 89 19.89 -12.49 -5.55
N ALA A 90 20.24 -12.16 -6.80
CA ALA A 90 20.49 -13.13 -7.86
C ALA A 90 21.72 -14.02 -7.57
N GLU A 91 22.66 -13.60 -6.73
CA GLU A 91 23.75 -14.45 -6.22
C GLU A 91 23.26 -15.56 -5.28
N GLY A 92 21.99 -15.55 -4.86
CA GLY A 92 21.35 -16.63 -4.10
C GLY A 92 21.69 -16.64 -2.60
N ALA A 93 22.43 -15.66 -2.10
CA ALA A 93 22.82 -15.59 -0.70
C ALA A 93 21.88 -14.75 0.18
N GLY A 94 20.77 -14.29 -0.39
CA GLY A 94 19.80 -13.44 0.29
C GLY A 94 20.34 -12.04 0.62
N LEU A 95 19.74 -11.39 1.61
CA LEU A 95 20.14 -10.06 2.04
C LEU A 95 21.41 -10.13 2.90
N ARG A 96 22.48 -9.52 2.40
CA ARG A 96 23.76 -9.39 3.10
C ARG A 96 23.88 -8.00 3.73
N GLY A 97 24.21 -7.96 5.01
CA GLY A 97 24.53 -6.71 5.72
C GLY A 97 25.93 -6.18 5.36
N GLY A 98 26.18 -4.91 5.65
CA GLY A 98 27.47 -4.26 5.48
C GLY A 98 27.74 -3.22 6.56
N TYR A 99 28.95 -2.68 6.59
CA TYR A 99 29.30 -1.58 7.49
C TYR A 99 28.59 -0.28 7.07
N SER A 100 28.28 0.56 8.05
CA SER A 100 27.72 1.89 7.79
C SER A 100 28.84 2.84 7.39
N THR A 101 28.83 3.28 6.13
CA THR A 101 29.69 4.35 5.60
C THR A 101 28.85 5.62 5.42
N PRO A 102 29.48 6.80 5.27
CA PRO A 102 28.72 8.01 4.95
C PRO A 102 27.83 7.86 3.71
N GLU A 103 28.27 7.14 2.67
CA GLU A 103 27.44 6.90 1.49
C GLU A 103 26.23 5.98 1.80
N THR A 104 26.42 4.90 2.56
CA THR A 104 25.31 3.97 2.86
C THR A 104 24.29 4.56 3.83
N LEU A 105 24.70 5.51 4.67
CA LEU A 105 23.80 6.27 5.53
C LEU A 105 22.97 7.30 4.72
N ALA A 106 23.56 7.94 3.72
CA ALA A 106 22.85 8.88 2.84
C ALA A 106 21.69 8.20 2.09
N ASN A 107 21.79 6.90 1.77
CA ASN A 107 20.71 6.14 1.12
C ASN A 107 19.44 6.00 1.97
N ARG A 108 19.47 6.40 3.25
CA ARG A 108 18.31 6.41 4.16
C ARG A 108 17.44 7.65 4.04
N ASP A 109 17.93 8.72 3.38
CA ASP A 109 17.23 10.01 3.25
C ASP A 109 16.12 9.98 2.17
N ARG A 110 15.37 8.88 2.11
CA ARG A 110 14.27 8.67 1.16
C ARG A 110 12.93 8.96 1.82
N CYS A 111 11.96 9.35 1.00
CA CYS A 111 10.61 9.65 1.48
C CYS A 111 9.94 8.39 2.05
N ARG A 112 9.13 8.58 3.11
CA ARG A 112 8.26 7.56 3.68
C ARG A 112 6.80 7.94 3.49
N ILE A 113 5.94 6.95 3.26
CA ILE A 113 4.49 7.15 3.23
C ILE A 113 3.96 7.08 4.67
N ALA A 114 3.16 8.06 5.06
CA ALA A 114 2.51 8.10 6.36
C ALA A 114 1.15 8.78 6.26
N GLN A 115 0.19 8.33 7.07
CA GLN A 115 -1.06 9.05 7.29
C GLN A 115 -0.86 10.13 8.35
N ILE A 116 -1.46 11.30 8.13
CA ILE A 116 -1.43 12.43 9.07
C ILE A 116 -2.87 12.67 9.55
N ALA A 117 -3.08 12.57 10.86
CA ALA A 117 -4.35 12.90 11.47
C ALA A 117 -4.54 14.42 11.53
N LEU A 118 -5.62 14.93 10.94
CA LEU A 118 -5.90 16.38 10.91
C LEU A 118 -6.29 16.98 12.27
N HIS A 119 -6.66 16.15 13.24
CA HIS A 119 -6.94 16.59 14.60
C HIS A 119 -5.68 16.72 15.47
N ASP A 120 -4.53 16.22 15.01
CA ASP A 120 -3.28 16.33 15.74
C ASP A 120 -2.56 17.64 15.40
N ASN A 121 -1.75 18.13 16.35
CA ASN A 121 -0.83 19.24 16.12
C ASN A 121 0.18 18.89 15.02
N PRO A 122 0.54 19.83 14.11
CA PRO A 122 0.17 21.25 14.03
C PRO A 122 -1.10 21.56 13.20
N TYR A 123 -1.89 20.55 12.83
CA TYR A 123 -3.01 20.71 11.87
C TYR A 123 -4.35 21.04 12.55
N GLU A 124 -4.35 21.20 13.87
CA GLU A 124 -5.50 21.60 14.67
C GLU A 124 -6.05 22.95 14.16
N GLY A 125 -7.29 22.95 13.65
CA GLY A 125 -7.99 24.15 13.16
C GLY A 125 -8.21 24.24 11.64
N ILE A 126 -7.59 23.39 10.82
CA ILE A 126 -7.83 23.36 9.36
C ILE A 126 -9.28 22.99 9.03
N GLY A 127 -9.89 22.09 9.81
CA GLY A 127 -11.28 21.66 9.62
C GLY A 127 -12.36 22.71 9.92
N ARG A 128 -12.00 23.93 10.35
CA ARG A 128 -12.96 25.03 10.59
C ARG A 128 -13.18 25.95 9.38
N TYR A 129 -12.45 25.74 8.29
CA TYR A 129 -12.52 26.55 7.07
C TYR A 129 -13.06 25.78 5.85
N ALA A 130 -13.61 24.58 6.07
CA ALA A 130 -14.31 23.78 5.06
C ALA A 130 -15.83 23.92 5.23
#